data_AF-A0A8J3CQN6-F1
#
_entry.id   AF-A0A8J3CQN6-F1
#
_cell.length_a   1.000
_cell.length_b   1.000
_cell.length_c   1.000
_cell.angle_alpha   90.00
_cell.angle_beta   90.00
_cell.angle_gamma   90.00
#
_symmetry.space_group_name_H-M   'P 1'
#
loop_
_entity.id
_entity.type
_entity.pdbx_description
1 polymer ?
#
loop_
_entity_poly.entity_id
_entity_poly.type
_entity_poly.pdbx_seq_one_letter_code
_entity_poly.pdbx_strand_id
1 'polypeptide(L)'
;MRALLALIVSGLIWLCAGSAFAHEVRPALLSLDGVADGYAVTWKQPVNNGRRLKLTPIFPEGCDATPPTIKLDEGTVIERFTLNCALNAGEIRIEGLERTLTDVFVRINEADGSTRSALVKPSNPVMDLTVETPPAANAYFGEGILHIVMGWDHLLFVLGLCLLVSRKQVLGVATSFTLAHSLTLAVAAFGLFSLPSRPVEILIAASILLLAVEIIRKWRGQVGLTATRPYLVSFGIGLIHGLGFAGALADLGLPNGQELFALILFNLGVEAGQFAIIAVALAVGYLGYRLAPKLTRPTATLATYAIGSIAAYWLIERLAGYVV
;
A
#
# COMPACT_ATOMS: atom_id res chain seq x y z
N MET A 1 -29.48 18.96 -17.95
CA MET A 1 -28.53 19.52 -16.96
C MET A 1 -27.69 18.45 -16.23
N ARG A 2 -28.29 17.38 -15.68
CA ARG A 2 -27.55 16.30 -14.98
C ARG A 2 -26.60 15.46 -15.87
N ALA A 3 -26.96 15.21 -17.13
CA ALA A 3 -26.11 14.47 -18.07
C ALA A 3 -24.90 15.28 -18.57
N LEU A 4 -25.05 16.60 -18.66
CA LEU A 4 -23.96 17.50 -19.07
C LEU A 4 -22.88 17.58 -17.99
N LEU A 5 -23.28 17.62 -16.71
CA LEU A 5 -22.36 17.58 -15.59
C LEU A 5 -21.58 16.26 -15.53
N ALA A 6 -22.25 15.13 -15.79
CA ALA A 6 -21.61 13.81 -15.81
C ALA A 6 -20.57 13.66 -16.94
N LEU A 7 -20.85 14.22 -18.12
CA LEU A 7 -19.92 14.23 -19.25
C LEU A 7 -18.73 15.17 -19.02
N ILE A 8 -18.94 16.31 -18.36
CA ILE A 8 -17.86 17.25 -18.00
C ILE A 8 -16.95 16.60 -16.95
N VAL A 9 -17.52 15.93 -15.94
CA VAL A 9 -16.75 15.20 -14.92
C VAL A 9 -16.01 14.00 -15.53
N SER A 10 -16.63 13.23 -16.44
CA SER A 10 -15.94 12.12 -17.10
C SER A 10 -14.83 12.61 -18.04
N GLY A 11 -15.03 13.74 -18.72
CA GLY A 11 -14.01 14.38 -19.55
C GLY A 11 -12.83 14.89 -18.74
N LEU A 12 -13.08 15.48 -17.56
CA LEU A 12 -12.05 15.91 -16.61
C LEU A 12 -11.25 14.73 -16.03
N ILE A 13 -11.90 13.61 -15.72
CA ILE A 13 -11.23 12.38 -15.26
C ILE A 13 -10.35 11.78 -16.37
N TRP A 14 -10.81 11.85 -17.62
CA TRP A 14 -10.05 11.35 -18.79
C TRP A 14 -8.83 12.20 -19.10
N LEU A 15 -8.92 13.53 -18.89
CA LEU A 15 -7.80 14.45 -19.04
C LEU A 15 -6.71 14.28 -17.96
N CYS A 16 -7.05 13.67 -16.82
CA CYS A 16 -6.10 13.38 -15.73
C CYS A 16 -5.45 11.98 -15.82
N ALA A 17 -5.86 11.13 -16.77
CA ALA A 17 -5.33 9.77 -16.95
C ALA A 17 -4.00 9.72 -17.72
N GLY A 18 -3.13 10.71 -17.52
CA GLY A 18 -1.81 10.76 -18.13
C GLY A 18 -0.82 9.84 -17.43
N SER A 19 -0.23 8.91 -18.20
CA SER A 19 1.09 8.30 -17.99
C SER A 19 1.49 7.98 -16.53
N ALA A 20 0.91 6.93 -15.94
CA ALA A 20 1.43 6.37 -14.70
C ALA A 20 2.64 5.47 -14.98
N PHE A 21 3.85 6.02 -14.80
CA PHE A 21 5.08 5.23 -14.79
C PHE A 21 5.19 4.48 -13.45
N ALA A 22 5.07 3.16 -13.47
CA ALA A 22 5.44 2.32 -12.34
C ALA A 22 6.97 2.35 -12.19
N HIS A 23 7.48 3.25 -11.36
CA HIS A 23 8.88 3.25 -10.96
C HIS A 23 9.08 2.22 -9.84
N GLU A 24 10.09 1.37 -9.96
CA GLU A 24 10.57 0.54 -8.86
C GLU A 24 11.28 1.47 -7.88
N VAL A 25 10.62 1.79 -6.77
CA VAL A 25 11.10 2.78 -5.81
C VAL A 25 11.56 2.04 -4.56
N ARG A 26 12.85 1.72 -4.50
CA ARG A 26 13.49 1.26 -3.26
C ARG A 26 13.70 2.48 -2.35
N PRO A 27 13.38 2.41 -1.05
CA PRO A 27 13.60 3.50 -0.12
C PRO A 27 15.06 3.55 0.34
N ALA A 28 15.48 4.75 0.70
CA ALA A 28 16.80 4.95 1.32
C ALA A 28 16.72 4.60 2.81
N LEU A 29 17.86 4.23 3.40
CA LEU A 29 17.95 3.88 4.82
C LEU A 29 18.98 4.77 5.51
N LEU A 30 18.55 5.49 6.55
CA LEU A 30 19.39 6.20 7.49
C LEU A 30 19.37 5.48 8.84
N SER A 31 20.47 4.81 9.21
CA SER A 31 20.65 4.16 10.51
C SER A 31 21.62 4.97 11.36
N LEU A 32 21.25 5.25 12.60
CA LEU A 32 22.08 5.88 13.62
C LEU A 32 22.16 4.93 14.81
N ASP A 33 23.36 4.41 15.07
CA ASP A 33 23.61 3.44 16.12
C ASP A 33 24.41 4.08 17.24
N GLY A 34 23.84 4.16 18.45
CA GLY A 34 24.43 4.80 19.61
C GLY A 34 25.77 4.15 19.99
N VAL A 35 26.81 4.98 20.09
CA VAL A 35 28.15 4.61 20.55
C VAL A 35 28.55 5.53 21.71
N ALA A 36 29.69 5.26 22.34
CA ALA A 36 30.10 5.96 23.57
C ALA A 36 30.06 7.50 23.46
N ASP A 37 30.44 8.06 22.32
CA ASP A 37 30.52 9.50 22.06
C ASP A 37 29.73 9.89 20.80
N GLY A 38 28.42 9.56 20.77
CA GLY A 38 27.50 9.96 19.69
C GLY A 38 26.90 8.78 18.94
N TYR A 39 26.84 8.85 17.61
CA TYR A 39 26.20 7.83 16.77
C TYR A 39 27.11 7.39 15.61
N ALA A 40 27.19 6.09 15.38
CA ALA A 40 27.69 5.52 14.14
C ALA A 40 26.57 5.58 13.09
N VAL A 41 26.76 6.36 12.03
CA VAL A 41 25.75 6.58 11.00
C VAL A 41 26.05 5.72 9.78
N THR A 42 25.02 5.02 9.31
CA THR A 42 25.00 4.33 8.02
C THR A 42 23.91 4.91 7.15
N TRP A 43 24.29 5.49 6.02
CA TRP A 43 23.38 6.09 5.05
C TRP A 43 23.43 5.30 3.75
N LYS A 44 22.32 4.64 3.40
CA LYS A 44 22.21 3.82 2.19
C LYS A 44 21.25 4.47 1.20
N GLN A 45 21.72 4.67 -0.03
CA GLN A 45 20.92 5.23 -1.11
C GLN A 45 20.89 4.29 -2.30
N PRO A 46 19.72 3.98 -2.87
CA PRO A 46 19.63 3.25 -4.11
C PRO A 46 20.17 4.07 -5.28
N VAL A 47 20.83 3.40 -6.22
CA VAL A 47 21.28 3.98 -7.49
C VAL A 47 20.25 3.63 -8.56
N ASN A 48 19.59 4.65 -9.12
CA ASN A 48 18.62 4.45 -10.21
C ASN A 48 19.27 4.81 -11.55
N ASN A 49 19.25 3.89 -12.52
CA ASN A 49 19.84 4.08 -13.86
C ASN A 49 21.30 4.59 -13.83
N GLY A 50 22.12 4.09 -12.90
CA GLY A 50 23.52 4.50 -12.74
C GLY A 50 23.72 5.88 -12.13
N ARG A 51 22.66 6.56 -11.67
CA ARG A 51 22.72 7.86 -10.99
C ARG A 51 22.29 7.74 -9.54
N ARG A 52 23.11 8.26 -8.64
CA ARG A 52 22.78 8.42 -7.23
C ARG A 52 21.69 9.49 -7.09
N LEU A 53 20.67 9.23 -6.28
CA LEU A 53 19.72 10.27 -5.88
C LEU A 53 20.50 11.35 -5.09
N LYS A 54 20.27 12.64 -5.33
CA LYS A 54 20.96 13.70 -4.58
C LYS A 54 20.25 13.92 -3.23
N LEU A 55 20.23 12.87 -2.40
CA LEU A 55 19.63 12.90 -1.08
C LEU A 55 20.71 13.10 -0.01
N THR A 56 20.53 14.11 0.83
CA THR A 56 21.49 14.46 1.88
C THR A 56 20.78 14.59 3.22
N PRO A 57 21.15 13.78 4.23
CA PRO A 57 20.64 13.95 5.58
C PRO A 57 21.26 15.19 6.22
N ILE A 58 20.41 16.08 6.69
CA ILE A 58 20.74 17.28 7.46
C ILE A 58 20.34 17.01 8.90
N PHE A 59 21.32 17.11 9.79
CA PHE A 59 21.15 16.87 11.22
C PHE A 59 20.89 18.18 11.97
N PRO A 60 20.37 18.10 13.22
CA PRO A 60 20.15 19.28 14.06
C PRO A 60 21.43 20.11 14.28
N GLU A 61 21.25 21.39 14.64
CA GLU A 61 22.35 22.24 15.05
C GLU A 61 23.13 21.62 16.24
N GLY A 62 24.45 21.72 16.21
CA GLY A 62 25.33 21.12 17.22
C GLY A 62 25.71 19.66 16.95
N CYS A 63 25.31 19.10 15.80
CA CYS A 63 25.78 17.79 15.34
C CYS A 63 26.96 17.91 14.37
N ASP A 64 28.15 17.52 14.84
CA ASP A 64 29.35 17.46 14.01
C ASP A 64 29.50 16.08 13.37
N ALA A 65 29.56 16.03 12.03
CA ALA A 65 29.74 14.81 11.26
C ALA A 65 31.20 14.64 10.82
N THR A 66 31.74 13.43 10.95
CA THR A 66 33.05 13.10 10.37
C THR A 66 32.97 12.89 8.86
N PRO A 67 34.09 13.01 8.12
CA PRO A 67 34.11 12.73 6.69
C PRO A 67 33.61 11.31 6.38
N PRO A 68 32.65 11.15 5.46
CA PRO A 68 32.07 9.84 5.19
C PRO A 68 32.99 8.93 4.40
N THR A 69 33.02 7.65 4.79
CA THR A 69 33.56 6.59 3.96
C THR A 69 32.48 6.07 3.03
N ILE A 70 32.71 6.16 1.72
CA ILE A 70 31.74 5.77 0.69
C ILE A 70 32.12 4.39 0.15
N LYS A 71 31.14 3.48 0.09
CA LYS A 71 31.25 2.19 -0.61
C LYS A 71 30.10 2.05 -1.60
N LEU A 72 30.40 1.52 -2.78
CA LEU A 72 29.38 1.07 -3.73
C LEU A 72 29.19 -0.43 -3.56
N ASP A 73 27.95 -0.88 -3.41
CA ASP A 73 27.61 -2.29 -3.23
C ASP A 73 26.31 -2.60 -4.00
N GLU A 74 26.39 -3.48 -5.00
CA GLU A 74 25.24 -3.97 -5.80
C GLU A 74 24.19 -2.91 -6.20
N GLY A 75 24.62 -1.72 -6.67
CA GLY A 75 23.70 -0.65 -7.07
C GLY A 75 23.14 0.19 -5.91
N THR A 76 23.76 0.13 -4.74
CA THR A 76 23.51 0.98 -3.57
C THR A 76 24.77 1.75 -3.19
N VAL A 77 24.65 3.04 -2.93
CA VAL A 77 25.72 3.85 -2.32
C VAL A 77 25.54 3.78 -0.81
N ILE A 78 26.56 3.30 -0.11
CA ILE A 78 26.60 3.22 1.35
C ILE A 78 27.64 4.20 1.87
N GLU A 79 27.21 5.17 2.64
CA GLU A 79 28.08 6.11 3.34
C GLU A 79 28.08 5.77 4.83
N ARG A 80 29.28 5.74 5.42
CA ARG A 80 29.46 5.55 6.86
C ARG A 80 30.26 6.70 7.45
N PHE A 81 29.75 7.29 8.50
CA PHE A 81 30.39 8.37 9.26
C PHE A 81 29.95 8.30 10.72
N THR A 82 30.55 9.13 11.56
CA THR A 82 30.14 9.31 12.95
C THR A 82 29.56 10.70 13.15
N LEU A 83 28.55 10.78 14.00
CA LEU A 83 27.88 12.01 14.38
C LEU A 83 28.10 12.25 15.86
N ASN A 84 28.64 13.40 16.24
CA ASN A 84 28.85 13.77 17.63
C ASN A 84 27.78 14.78 18.08
N CYS A 85 26.70 14.29 18.66
CA CYS A 85 25.67 15.07 19.34
C CYS A 85 24.70 14.17 20.10
N ALA A 86 23.85 14.78 20.93
CA ALA A 86 22.65 14.14 21.46
C ALA A 86 21.48 14.38 20.49
N LEU A 87 20.83 13.31 20.01
CA LEU A 87 19.67 13.39 19.11
C LEU A 87 18.35 13.51 19.89
N ASN A 88 18.34 14.29 20.95
CA ASN A 88 17.20 14.42 21.87
C ASN A 88 16.24 15.57 21.49
N ALA A 89 16.65 16.50 20.63
CA ALA A 89 15.83 17.61 20.17
C ALA A 89 16.21 18.04 18.75
N GLY A 90 15.31 18.78 18.10
CA GLY A 90 15.47 19.25 16.73
C GLY A 90 14.90 18.29 15.71
N GLU A 91 15.35 18.41 14.46
CA GLU A 91 14.81 17.67 13.32
C GLU A 91 15.92 17.06 12.48
N ILE A 92 15.71 15.85 11.98
CA ILE A 92 16.50 15.29 10.87
C ILE A 92 15.74 15.54 9.58
N ARG A 93 16.34 16.29 8.65
CA ARG A 93 15.76 16.62 7.35
C ARG A 93 16.50 15.88 6.25
N ILE A 94 15.78 15.27 5.31
CA ILE A 94 16.41 14.69 4.11
C ILE A 94 16.26 15.68 2.97
N GLU A 95 17.30 16.45 2.69
CA GLU A 95 17.31 17.41 1.59
C GLU A 95 17.27 16.69 0.24
N GLY A 96 16.41 17.18 -0.66
CA GLY A 96 16.22 16.64 -2.01
C GLY A 96 15.18 15.54 -2.09
N LEU A 97 14.67 15.04 -0.95
CA LEU A 97 13.64 14.00 -0.89
C LEU A 97 12.33 14.46 -1.53
N GLU A 98 11.98 15.73 -1.34
CA GLU A 98 10.77 16.37 -1.89
C GLU A 98 10.70 16.36 -3.43
N ARG A 99 11.83 16.06 -4.09
CA ARG A 99 11.94 15.97 -5.57
C ARG A 99 11.95 14.53 -6.06
N THR A 100 11.67 13.58 -5.19
CA THR A 100 11.71 12.16 -5.51
C THR A 100 10.37 11.49 -5.22
N LEU A 101 10.21 10.29 -5.74
CA LEU A 101 9.10 9.41 -5.41
C LEU A 101 9.48 8.39 -4.32
N THR A 102 10.70 8.48 -3.76
CA THR A 102 11.21 7.52 -2.78
C THR A 102 10.99 7.99 -1.35
N ASP A 103 10.82 7.04 -0.45
CA ASP A 103 10.74 7.27 0.98
C ASP A 103 12.11 7.02 1.63
N VAL A 104 12.30 7.53 2.85
CA VAL A 104 13.49 7.27 3.65
C VAL A 104 13.10 6.68 4.99
N PHE A 105 13.61 5.50 5.27
CA PHE A 105 13.48 4.90 6.60
C PHE A 105 14.60 5.44 7.50
N VAL A 106 14.24 6.13 8.58
CA VAL A 106 15.17 6.64 9.59
C VAL A 106 15.05 5.78 10.84
N ARG A 107 16.18 5.26 11.33
CA ARG A 107 16.27 4.45 12.56
C ARG A 107 17.37 5.01 13.46
N ILE A 108 17.03 5.22 14.72
CA ILE A 108 17.93 5.66 15.78
C ILE A 108 17.89 4.59 16.87
N ASN A 109 18.98 3.86 17.02
CA ASN A 109 19.18 2.90 18.10
C ASN A 109 19.98 3.61 19.20
N GLU A 110 19.37 3.82 20.36
CA GLU A 110 20.02 4.46 21.51
C GLU A 110 20.93 3.47 22.25
N ALA A 111 21.91 4.00 22.97
CA ALA A 111 22.84 3.18 23.75
C ALA A 111 22.16 2.41 24.91
N ASP A 112 20.99 2.86 25.36
CA ASP A 112 20.17 2.19 26.38
C ASP A 112 19.31 1.03 25.81
N GLY A 113 19.41 0.79 24.50
CA GLY A 113 18.65 -0.24 23.79
C GLY A 113 17.27 0.21 23.32
N SER A 114 16.84 1.43 23.61
CA SER A 114 15.63 2.00 23.02
C SER A 114 15.85 2.29 21.53
N THR A 115 14.77 2.20 20.75
CA THR A 115 14.82 2.44 19.30
C THR A 115 13.72 3.40 18.91
N ARG A 116 14.09 4.47 18.20
CA ARG A 116 13.17 5.39 17.55
C ARG A 116 13.28 5.21 16.05
N SER A 117 12.15 5.16 15.36
CA SER A 117 12.14 4.98 13.91
C SER A 117 10.97 5.71 13.27
N ALA A 118 11.21 6.27 12.09
CA ALA A 118 10.21 6.97 11.32
C ALA A 118 10.39 6.69 9.82
N LEU A 119 9.27 6.66 9.09
CA LEU A 119 9.27 6.70 7.64
C LEU A 119 9.08 8.16 7.19
N VAL A 120 10.13 8.73 6.59
CA VAL A 120 10.15 10.11 6.08
C VAL A 120 9.74 10.08 4.61
N LYS A 121 8.68 10.82 4.27
CA LYS A 121 8.05 10.82 2.94
C LYS A 121 8.40 12.11 2.16
N PRO A 122 8.37 12.12 0.82
CA PRO A 122 8.59 13.35 0.02
C PRO A 122 7.70 14.53 0.38
N SER A 123 6.46 14.28 0.83
CA SER A 123 5.52 15.31 1.26
C SER A 123 5.86 15.92 2.62
N ASN A 124 6.65 15.23 3.45
CA ASN A 124 7.12 15.69 4.74
C ASN A 124 8.54 15.15 4.99
N PRO A 125 9.59 15.81 4.45
CA PRO A 125 10.95 15.28 4.41
C PRO A 125 11.71 15.48 5.74
N VAL A 126 10.98 15.42 6.86
CA VAL A 126 11.46 15.79 8.19
C VAL A 126 11.04 14.73 9.21
N MET A 127 11.98 14.31 10.06
CA MET A 127 11.72 13.59 11.30
C MET A 127 11.97 14.52 12.49
N ASP A 128 10.93 14.85 13.23
CA ASP A 128 11.03 15.58 14.49
C ASP A 128 11.51 14.64 15.60
N LEU A 129 12.59 15.01 16.29
CA LEU A 129 13.20 14.21 17.36
C LEU A 129 12.52 14.39 18.72
N THR A 130 11.67 15.41 18.87
CA THR A 130 10.95 15.75 20.10
C THR A 130 9.57 15.12 20.17
N VAL A 131 9.00 14.78 19.02
CA VAL A 131 7.72 14.09 18.93
C VAL A 131 7.98 12.60 19.16
N GLU A 132 7.39 12.04 20.21
CA GLU A 132 7.25 10.59 20.31
C GLU A 132 6.53 10.11 19.06
N THR A 133 7.27 9.48 18.14
CA THR A 133 6.68 8.71 17.05
C THR A 133 5.64 7.78 17.67
N PRO A 134 4.39 7.76 17.18
CA PRO A 134 3.38 6.86 17.71
C PRO A 134 3.99 5.47 17.83
N PRO A 135 3.70 4.71 18.91
CA PRO A 135 4.24 3.37 19.05
C PRO A 135 4.03 2.67 17.73
N ALA A 136 5.07 2.05 17.17
CA ALA A 136 5.12 1.59 15.78
C ALA A 136 3.83 0.86 15.35
N ALA A 137 3.16 0.25 16.33
CA ALA A 137 1.82 -0.28 16.23
C ALA A 137 0.72 0.61 15.60
N ASN A 138 0.54 1.85 16.06
CA ASN A 138 -0.50 2.75 15.55
C ASN A 138 -0.22 3.17 14.10
N ALA A 139 1.06 3.33 13.76
CA ALA A 139 1.49 3.65 12.40
C ALA A 139 1.18 2.48 11.45
N TYR A 140 1.58 1.25 11.79
CA TYR A 140 1.32 0.08 10.92
C TYR A 140 -0.17 -0.22 10.75
N PHE A 141 -0.95 -0.10 11.83
CA PHE A 141 -2.40 -0.23 11.76
C PHE A 141 -3.04 0.85 10.86
N GLY A 142 -2.60 2.11 11.01
CA GLY A 142 -3.06 3.22 10.16
C GLY A 142 -2.70 3.04 8.69
N GLU A 143 -1.48 2.57 8.39
CA GLU A 143 -1.06 2.27 7.02
C GLU A 143 -1.86 1.11 6.41
N GLY A 144 -2.26 0.11 7.21
CA GLY A 144 -3.19 -0.94 6.78
C GLY A 144 -4.57 -0.39 6.38
N ILE A 145 -5.12 0.54 7.16
CA ILE A 145 -6.38 1.23 6.81
C ILE A 145 -6.21 2.06 5.53
N LEU A 146 -5.11 2.82 5.44
CA LEU A 146 -4.87 3.68 4.28
C LEU A 146 -4.68 2.84 3.02
N HIS A 147 -4.02 1.69 3.11
CA HIS A 147 -3.82 0.75 2.02
C HIS A 147 -5.15 0.30 1.39
N ILE A 148 -6.12 -0.16 2.21
CA ILE A 148 -7.41 -0.60 1.68
C ILE A 148 -8.26 0.56 1.14
N VAL A 149 -8.14 1.75 1.73
CA VAL A 149 -8.91 2.94 1.31
C VAL A 149 -8.38 3.53 0.00
N MET A 150 -7.05 3.56 -0.17
CA MET A 150 -6.38 4.12 -1.36
C MET A 150 -6.16 3.08 -2.46
N GLY A 151 -6.19 1.79 -2.11
CA GLY A 151 -6.12 0.66 -3.04
C GLY A 151 -7.42 0.54 -3.83
N TRP A 152 -7.46 1.12 -5.02
CA TRP A 152 -8.65 1.10 -5.88
C TRP A 152 -9.08 -0.32 -6.25
N ASP A 153 -8.14 -1.25 -6.44
CA ASP A 153 -8.39 -2.66 -6.67
C ASP A 153 -9.15 -3.32 -5.50
N HIS A 154 -8.69 -3.07 -4.28
CA HIS A 154 -9.31 -3.53 -3.04
C HIS A 154 -10.71 -2.94 -2.86
N LEU A 155 -10.86 -1.63 -3.05
CA LEU A 155 -12.14 -0.95 -2.94
C LEU A 155 -13.17 -1.54 -3.91
N LEU A 156 -12.80 -1.71 -5.19
CA LEU A 156 -13.69 -2.30 -6.20
C LEU A 156 -14.01 -3.77 -5.88
N PHE A 157 -13.04 -4.54 -5.38
CA PHE A 157 -13.25 -5.92 -4.95
C PHE A 157 -14.25 -6.01 -3.79
N VAL A 158 -14.06 -5.23 -2.72
CA VAL A 158 -14.95 -5.20 -1.55
C VAL A 158 -16.36 -4.77 -1.91
N LEU A 159 -16.50 -3.71 -2.72
CA LEU A 159 -17.80 -3.27 -3.24
C LEU A 159 -18.46 -4.36 -4.10
N GLY A 160 -17.68 -5.06 -4.92
CA GLY A 160 -18.17 -6.22 -5.68
C GLY A 160 -18.65 -7.36 -4.78
N LEU A 161 -17.94 -7.65 -3.68
CA LEU A 161 -18.38 -8.66 -2.69
C LEU A 161 -19.71 -8.26 -2.05
N CYS A 162 -19.89 -7.00 -1.67
CA CYS A 162 -21.15 -6.49 -1.13
C CYS A 162 -22.35 -6.70 -2.09
N LEU A 163 -22.10 -6.64 -3.41
CA LEU A 163 -23.11 -6.89 -4.44
C LEU A 163 -23.30 -8.39 -4.74
N LEU A 164 -22.25 -9.20 -4.60
CA LEU A 164 -22.27 -10.62 -4.95
C LEU A 164 -22.84 -11.49 -3.83
N VAL A 165 -22.42 -11.31 -2.57
CA VAL A 165 -22.76 -12.24 -1.47
C VAL A 165 -23.82 -11.65 -0.54
N SER A 166 -24.39 -12.48 0.34
CA SER A 166 -25.39 -11.97 1.30
C SER A 166 -24.73 -11.11 2.39
N ARG A 167 -25.49 -10.18 2.97
CA ARG A 167 -25.04 -9.35 4.11
C ARG A 167 -24.54 -10.15 5.32
N LYS A 168 -24.98 -11.41 5.47
CA LYS A 168 -24.52 -12.32 6.55
C LYS A 168 -23.16 -12.96 6.25
N GLN A 169 -22.81 -13.08 4.97
CA GLN A 169 -21.58 -13.74 4.53
C GLN A 169 -20.46 -12.75 4.25
N VAL A 170 -20.77 -11.51 3.87
CA VAL A 170 -19.78 -10.55 3.34
C VAL A 170 -18.58 -10.35 4.26
N LEU A 171 -18.78 -10.22 5.58
CA LEU A 171 -17.68 -10.08 6.53
C LEU A 171 -16.79 -11.32 6.55
N GLY A 172 -17.36 -12.52 6.60
CA GLY A 172 -16.57 -13.76 6.59
C GLY A 172 -15.84 -13.99 5.26
N VAL A 173 -16.43 -13.62 4.13
CA VAL A 173 -15.78 -13.71 2.81
C VAL A 173 -14.64 -12.70 2.70
N ALA A 174 -14.81 -11.51 3.26
CA ALA A 174 -13.79 -10.46 3.33
C ALA A 174 -12.63 -10.82 4.28
N THR A 175 -12.92 -11.42 5.44
CA THR A 175 -11.89 -12.00 6.33
C THR A 175 -11.14 -13.11 5.62
N SER A 176 -11.83 -13.98 4.86
CA SER A 176 -11.18 -15.03 4.09
C SER A 176 -10.19 -14.50 3.05
N PHE A 177 -10.47 -13.35 2.43
CA PHE A 177 -9.52 -12.64 1.57
C PHE A 177 -8.32 -12.15 2.38
N THR A 178 -8.58 -11.47 3.50
CA THR A 178 -7.54 -10.87 4.34
C THR A 178 -6.58 -11.90 4.91
N LEU A 179 -7.08 -13.08 5.31
CA LEU A 179 -6.26 -14.20 5.78
C LEU A 179 -5.31 -14.71 4.69
N ALA A 180 -5.81 -14.91 3.47
CA ALA A 180 -4.98 -15.33 2.34
C ALA A 180 -3.96 -14.26 1.92
N HIS A 181 -4.38 -13.00 1.95
CA HIS A 181 -3.53 -11.85 1.71
C HIS A 181 -2.39 -11.79 2.74
N SER A 182 -2.71 -11.92 4.03
CA SER A 182 -1.75 -11.96 5.13
C SER A 182 -0.73 -13.08 4.95
N LEU A 183 -1.19 -14.27 4.54
CA LEU A 183 -0.33 -15.43 4.32
C LEU A 183 0.69 -15.16 3.22
N THR A 184 0.26 -14.63 2.08
CA THR A 184 1.16 -14.38 0.94
C THR A 184 2.08 -13.20 1.17
N LEU A 185 1.63 -12.17 1.90
CA LEU A 185 2.50 -11.12 2.40
C LEU A 185 3.58 -11.65 3.33
N ALA A 186 3.23 -12.51 4.29
CA ALA A 186 4.20 -13.09 5.21
C ALA A 186 5.24 -13.92 4.45
N VAL A 187 4.80 -14.78 3.52
CA VAL A 187 5.69 -15.58 2.67
C VAL A 187 6.65 -14.68 1.88
N ALA A 188 6.16 -13.58 1.32
CA ALA A 188 6.97 -12.63 0.59
C ALA A 188 7.95 -11.86 1.49
N ALA A 189 7.49 -11.40 2.67
CA ALA A 189 8.30 -10.67 3.63
C ALA A 189 9.48 -11.48 4.16
N PHE A 190 9.29 -12.80 4.38
CA PHE A 190 10.36 -13.71 4.76
C PHE A 190 11.25 -14.16 3.57
N GLY A 191 11.04 -13.61 2.38
CA GLY A 191 11.83 -13.93 1.19
C GLY A 191 11.66 -15.36 0.68
N LEU A 192 10.59 -16.05 1.10
CA LEU A 192 10.37 -17.47 0.74
C LEU A 192 9.87 -17.63 -0.69
N PHE A 193 9.13 -16.64 -1.20
CA PHE A 193 8.59 -16.64 -2.57
C PHE A 193 8.31 -15.22 -3.04
N SER A 194 8.69 -14.92 -4.28
CA SER A 194 8.34 -13.65 -4.94
C SER A 194 7.99 -13.91 -6.40
N LEU A 195 7.05 -13.12 -6.93
CA LEU A 195 6.71 -13.10 -8.35
C LEU A 195 6.93 -11.70 -8.89
N PRO A 196 7.24 -11.56 -10.20
CA PRO A 196 7.20 -10.27 -10.86
C PRO A 196 5.83 -9.60 -10.66
N SER A 197 5.79 -8.28 -10.51
CA SER A 197 4.54 -7.53 -10.23
C SER A 197 3.54 -7.63 -11.38
N ARG A 198 3.99 -7.55 -12.63
CA ARG A 198 3.11 -7.50 -13.82
C ARG A 198 2.13 -8.69 -13.93
N PRO A 199 2.55 -9.98 -13.87
CA PRO A 199 1.61 -11.10 -13.84
C PRO A 199 0.58 -11.01 -12.72
N VAL A 200 1.01 -10.56 -11.53
CA VAL A 200 0.13 -10.45 -10.37
C VAL A 200 -0.92 -9.36 -10.59
N GLU A 201 -0.51 -8.19 -11.09
CA GLU A 201 -1.42 -7.09 -11.42
C GLU A 201 -2.45 -7.49 -12.51
N ILE A 202 -2.04 -8.27 -13.52
CA ILE A 202 -2.97 -8.83 -14.53
C ILE A 202 -4.01 -9.72 -13.86
N LEU A 203 -3.58 -10.63 -12.98
CA LEU A 203 -4.47 -11.54 -12.27
C LEU A 203 -5.40 -10.81 -11.31
N ILE A 204 -4.93 -9.74 -10.66
CA ILE A 204 -5.75 -8.84 -9.83
C ILE A 204 -6.86 -8.22 -10.68
N ALA A 205 -6.53 -7.59 -11.82
CA ALA A 205 -7.53 -7.00 -12.71
C ALA A 205 -8.53 -8.04 -13.23
N ALA A 206 -8.04 -9.21 -13.65
CA ALA A 206 -8.88 -10.32 -14.10
C ALA A 206 -9.82 -10.83 -13.01
N SER A 207 -9.37 -10.85 -11.74
CA SER A 207 -10.20 -11.29 -10.61
C SER A 207 -11.37 -10.34 -10.33
N ILE A 208 -11.16 -9.02 -10.44
CA ILE A 208 -12.22 -8.01 -10.27
C ILE A 208 -13.20 -8.07 -11.45
N LEU A 209 -12.70 -8.29 -12.67
CA LEU A 209 -13.55 -8.50 -13.84
C LEU A 209 -14.41 -9.76 -13.69
N LEU A 210 -13.83 -10.86 -13.23
CA LEU A 210 -14.55 -12.10 -12.92
C LEU A 210 -15.64 -11.85 -11.88
N LEU A 211 -15.35 -11.07 -10.83
CA LEU A 211 -16.33 -10.71 -9.81
C LEU A 211 -17.51 -9.94 -10.41
N ALA A 212 -17.26 -8.95 -11.27
CA ALA A 212 -18.31 -8.20 -11.97
C ALA A 212 -19.20 -9.11 -12.84
N VAL A 213 -18.58 -10.05 -13.58
CA VAL A 213 -19.29 -11.03 -14.41
C VAL A 213 -20.17 -11.94 -13.54
N GLU A 214 -19.64 -12.44 -12.42
CA GLU A 214 -20.36 -13.33 -11.51
C GLU A 214 -21.57 -12.65 -10.85
N ILE A 215 -21.50 -11.36 -10.56
CA ILE A 215 -22.65 -10.57 -10.07
C ILE A 215 -23.78 -10.58 -11.10
N ILE A 216 -23.47 -10.28 -12.37
CA ILE A 216 -24.46 -10.26 -13.45
C ILE A 216 -25.03 -11.67 -13.70
N ARG A 217 -24.19 -12.71 -13.71
CA ARG A 217 -24.63 -14.10 -13.86
C ARG A 217 -25.60 -14.52 -12.76
N LYS A 218 -25.26 -14.24 -11.50
CA LYS A 218 -26.12 -14.49 -10.33
C LYS A 218 -27.49 -13.83 -10.49
N TRP A 219 -27.50 -12.58 -10.97
CA TRP A 219 -28.74 -11.82 -11.19
C TRP A 219 -29.60 -12.31 -12.34
N ARG A 220 -29.03 -13.05 -13.28
CA ARG A 220 -29.74 -13.76 -14.35
C ARG A 220 -30.19 -15.17 -13.94
N GLY A 221 -30.04 -15.53 -12.67
CA GLY A 221 -30.41 -16.85 -12.15
C GLY A 221 -29.37 -17.95 -12.44
N GLN A 222 -28.18 -17.60 -12.92
CA GLN A 222 -27.10 -18.55 -13.11
C GLN A 222 -26.24 -18.66 -11.85
N VAL A 223 -25.91 -19.87 -11.43
CA VAL A 223 -25.09 -20.09 -10.23
C VAL A 223 -23.65 -20.40 -10.66
N GLY A 224 -22.77 -19.42 -10.51
CA GLY A 224 -21.34 -19.59 -10.77
C GLY A 224 -20.54 -20.05 -9.54
N LEU A 225 -19.26 -20.35 -9.74
CA LEU A 225 -18.39 -20.86 -8.67
C LEU A 225 -18.20 -19.83 -7.55
N THR A 226 -18.05 -18.55 -7.90
CA THR A 226 -17.85 -17.45 -6.94
C THR A 226 -19.11 -17.22 -6.11
N ALA A 227 -20.30 -17.48 -6.67
CA ALA A 227 -21.55 -17.43 -5.92
C ALA A 227 -21.78 -18.65 -5.00
N THR A 228 -21.32 -19.85 -5.39
CA THR A 228 -21.49 -21.09 -4.60
C THR A 228 -20.44 -21.27 -3.51
N ARG A 229 -19.18 -20.91 -3.78
CA ARG A 229 -18.06 -21.07 -2.87
C ARG A 229 -17.32 -19.73 -2.66
N PRO A 230 -18.01 -18.68 -2.21
CA PRO A 230 -17.44 -17.34 -2.14
C PRO A 230 -16.21 -17.26 -1.24
N TYR A 231 -16.19 -18.01 -0.13
CA TYR A 231 -15.03 -18.06 0.78
C TYR A 231 -13.77 -18.59 0.08
N LEU A 232 -13.87 -19.73 -0.63
CA LEU A 232 -12.72 -20.32 -1.32
C LEU A 232 -12.21 -19.43 -2.46
N VAL A 233 -13.13 -18.83 -3.24
CA VAL A 233 -12.73 -17.94 -4.32
C VAL A 233 -12.09 -16.67 -3.77
N SER A 234 -12.68 -16.08 -2.73
CA SER A 234 -12.14 -14.91 -2.04
C SER A 234 -10.75 -15.18 -1.43
N PHE A 235 -10.56 -16.37 -0.84
CA PHE A 235 -9.26 -16.84 -0.37
C PHE A 235 -8.25 -16.91 -1.53
N GLY A 236 -8.60 -17.55 -2.65
CA GLY A 236 -7.72 -17.64 -3.81
C GLY A 236 -7.34 -16.28 -4.40
N ILE A 237 -8.29 -15.34 -4.47
CA ILE A 237 -8.04 -13.97 -4.91
C ILE A 237 -7.16 -13.21 -3.92
N GLY A 238 -7.32 -13.45 -2.61
CA GLY A 238 -6.48 -12.88 -1.56
C GLY A 238 -5.02 -13.34 -1.64
N LEU A 239 -4.78 -14.61 -1.98
CA LEU A 239 -3.42 -15.11 -2.22
C LEU A 239 -2.74 -14.34 -3.37
N ILE A 240 -3.48 -14.08 -4.45
CA ILE A 240 -2.94 -13.34 -5.60
C ILE A 240 -2.68 -11.87 -5.19
N HIS A 241 -3.64 -11.22 -4.53
CA HIS A 241 -3.48 -9.81 -4.13
C HIS A 241 -2.28 -9.58 -3.20
N GLY A 242 -2.07 -10.45 -2.21
CA GLY A 242 -0.96 -10.26 -1.26
C GLY A 242 0.43 -10.34 -1.92
N LEU A 243 0.55 -11.02 -3.06
CA LEU A 243 1.79 -11.03 -3.86
C LEU A 243 2.04 -9.70 -4.57
N GLY A 244 1.02 -8.89 -4.83
CA GLY A 244 1.13 -7.59 -5.51
C GLY A 244 1.78 -6.51 -4.65
N PHE A 245 1.70 -6.66 -3.32
CA PHE A 245 2.23 -5.70 -2.34
C PHE A 245 3.56 -6.15 -1.70
N ALA A 246 4.03 -7.36 -2.03
CA ALA A 246 5.28 -7.94 -1.55
C ALA A 246 6.51 -7.02 -1.70
N GLY A 247 6.64 -6.36 -2.85
CA GLY A 247 7.76 -5.45 -3.12
C GLY A 247 7.75 -4.22 -2.21
N ALA A 248 6.58 -3.60 -2.04
CA ALA A 248 6.43 -2.39 -1.22
C ALA A 248 6.69 -2.63 0.27
N LEU A 249 6.46 -3.85 0.78
CA LEU A 249 6.75 -4.18 2.17
C LEU A 249 8.24 -4.49 2.43
N ALA A 250 8.92 -5.13 1.47
CA ALA A 250 10.37 -5.30 1.52
C ALA A 250 11.11 -3.95 1.58
N ASP A 251 10.52 -2.96 0.93
CA ASP A 251 10.96 -1.57 0.95
C ASP A 251 10.76 -0.90 2.33
N LEU A 252 9.74 -1.24 3.12
CA LEU A 252 9.51 -0.61 4.43
C LEU A 252 10.64 -0.78 5.47
N GLY A 253 11.68 -1.59 5.19
CA GLY A 253 12.92 -1.58 5.97
C GLY A 253 12.71 -1.95 7.44
N LEU A 254 11.78 -2.87 7.70
CA LEU A 254 11.35 -3.26 9.03
C LEU A 254 12.57 -3.66 9.91
N PRO A 255 12.61 -3.25 11.19
CA PRO A 255 13.65 -3.72 12.11
C PRO A 255 13.65 -5.24 12.19
N ASN A 256 14.85 -5.85 12.08
CA ASN A 256 15.03 -7.29 12.27
C ASN A 256 14.34 -7.71 13.58
N GLY A 257 13.33 -8.59 13.49
CA GLY A 257 12.57 -9.09 14.63
C GLY A 257 11.23 -8.38 14.94
N GLN A 258 10.89 -7.28 14.25
CA GLN A 258 9.57 -6.61 14.37
C GLN A 258 8.67 -6.80 13.14
N GLU A 259 9.16 -7.46 12.09
CA GLU A 259 8.45 -7.67 10.82
C GLU A 259 7.10 -8.36 11.00
N LEU A 260 7.07 -9.43 11.79
CA LEU A 260 5.83 -10.17 12.07
C LEU A 260 4.81 -9.30 12.79
N PHE A 261 5.25 -8.48 13.75
CA PHE A 261 4.38 -7.58 14.50
C PHE A 261 3.81 -6.48 13.60
N ALA A 262 4.64 -5.88 12.75
CA ALA A 262 4.20 -4.90 11.76
C ALA A 262 3.21 -5.49 10.76
N LEU A 263 3.49 -6.70 10.25
CA LEU A 263 2.59 -7.45 9.37
C LEU A 263 1.22 -7.72 10.00
N ILE A 264 1.21 -8.16 11.26
CA ILE A 264 -0.03 -8.43 11.99
C ILE A 264 -0.86 -7.15 12.10
N LEU A 265 -0.24 -6.04 12.54
CA LEU A 265 -0.95 -4.79 12.74
C LEU A 265 -1.41 -4.14 11.45
N PHE A 266 -0.59 -4.22 10.39
CA PHE A 266 -0.99 -3.81 9.05
C PHE A 266 -2.23 -4.58 8.59
N ASN A 267 -2.24 -5.92 8.69
CA ASN A 267 -3.40 -6.72 8.25
C ASN A 267 -4.64 -6.51 9.14
N LEU A 268 -4.47 -6.24 10.45
CA LEU A 268 -5.57 -5.81 11.30
C LEU A 268 -6.14 -4.44 10.87
N GLY A 269 -5.27 -3.52 10.43
CA GLY A 269 -5.68 -2.26 9.82
C GLY A 269 -6.46 -2.46 8.53
N VAL A 270 -5.99 -3.35 7.65
CA VAL A 270 -6.69 -3.73 6.41
C VAL A 270 -8.07 -4.30 6.72
N GLU A 271 -8.18 -5.23 7.67
CA GLU A 271 -9.46 -5.83 8.06
C GLU A 271 -10.43 -4.78 8.62
N ALA A 272 -9.94 -3.89 9.50
CA ALA A 272 -10.74 -2.81 10.08
C ALA A 272 -11.24 -1.83 9.01
N GLY A 273 -10.37 -1.39 8.10
CA GLY A 273 -10.73 -0.51 7.00
C GLY A 273 -11.72 -1.18 6.03
N GLN A 274 -11.51 -2.46 5.73
CA GLN A 274 -12.44 -3.24 4.90
C GLN A 274 -13.82 -3.36 5.54
N PHE A 275 -13.91 -3.62 6.85
CA PHE A 275 -15.18 -3.66 7.56
C PHE A 275 -15.88 -2.30 7.57
N ALA A 276 -15.14 -1.20 7.72
CA ALA A 276 -15.69 0.14 7.62
C ALA A 276 -16.28 0.41 6.23
N ILE A 277 -15.57 0.06 5.16
CA ILE A 277 -16.06 0.19 3.77
C ILE A 277 -17.33 -0.65 3.56
N ILE A 278 -17.34 -1.91 4.02
CA ILE A 278 -18.52 -2.79 3.93
C ILE A 278 -19.70 -2.17 4.69
N ALA A 279 -19.49 -1.66 5.90
CA ALA A 279 -20.54 -1.04 6.70
C ALA A 279 -21.14 0.18 5.98
N VAL A 280 -20.30 1.06 5.42
CA VAL A 280 -20.74 2.22 4.63
C VAL A 280 -21.51 1.77 3.38
N ALA A 281 -20.98 0.80 2.63
CA ALA A 281 -21.64 0.29 1.41
C ALA A 281 -23.03 -0.31 1.71
N LEU A 282 -23.15 -1.10 2.79
CA LEU A 282 -24.42 -1.66 3.23
C LEU A 282 -25.40 -0.59 3.73
N ALA A 283 -24.91 0.43 4.45
CA ALA A 283 -25.72 1.55 4.92
C ALA A 283 -26.27 2.38 3.75
N VAL A 284 -25.43 2.71 2.77
CA VAL A 284 -25.82 3.40 1.53
C VAL A 284 -26.83 2.57 0.75
N GLY A 285 -26.58 1.26 0.60
CA GLY A 285 -27.51 0.35 -0.07
C GLY A 285 -28.87 0.26 0.62
N TYR A 286 -28.87 0.19 1.95
CA TYR A 286 -30.09 0.17 2.77
C TYR A 286 -30.87 1.48 2.67
N LEU A 287 -30.18 2.62 2.75
CA LEU A 287 -30.80 3.94 2.61
C LEU A 287 -31.37 4.14 1.20
N GLY A 288 -30.63 3.75 0.16
CA GLY A 288 -31.11 3.75 -1.22
C GLY A 288 -32.36 2.89 -1.41
N TYR A 289 -32.42 1.73 -0.77
CA TYR A 289 -33.62 0.88 -0.76
C TYR A 289 -34.81 1.52 -0.06
N ARG A 290 -34.59 2.22 1.06
CA ARG A 290 -35.65 2.92 1.80
C ARG A 290 -36.18 4.15 1.06
N LEU A 291 -35.30 4.95 0.46
CA LEU A 291 -35.67 6.21 -0.18
C LEU A 291 -36.16 6.05 -1.62
N ALA A 292 -35.57 5.12 -2.38
CA ALA A 292 -35.85 4.95 -3.80
C ALA A 292 -35.76 3.46 -4.21
N PRO A 293 -36.67 2.59 -3.72
CA PRO A 293 -36.60 1.15 -3.95
C PRO A 293 -36.56 0.79 -5.44
N LYS A 294 -37.27 1.54 -6.30
CA LYS A 294 -37.27 1.33 -7.76
C LYS A 294 -35.90 1.56 -8.42
N LEU A 295 -35.04 2.38 -7.83
CA LEU A 295 -33.70 2.69 -8.36
C LEU A 295 -32.60 1.76 -7.85
N THR A 296 -32.87 0.94 -6.84
CA THR A 296 -31.86 0.05 -6.23
C THR A 296 -31.24 -0.91 -7.25
N ARG A 297 -32.09 -1.60 -8.02
CA ARG A 297 -31.66 -2.57 -9.02
C ARG A 297 -30.91 -1.91 -10.19
N PRO A 298 -31.41 -0.84 -10.82
CA PRO A 298 -30.64 -0.09 -11.83
C PRO A 298 -29.30 0.42 -11.31
N THR A 299 -29.26 0.97 -10.08
CA THR A 299 -28.03 1.53 -9.48
C THR A 299 -27.00 0.44 -9.22
N ALA A 300 -27.43 -0.71 -8.67
CA ALA A 300 -26.55 -1.85 -8.48
C ALA A 300 -25.98 -2.35 -9.83
N THR A 301 -26.83 -2.42 -10.86
CA THR A 301 -26.39 -2.79 -12.22
C THR A 301 -25.39 -1.81 -12.79
N LEU A 302 -25.64 -0.51 -12.68
CA LEU A 302 -24.70 0.52 -13.11
C LEU A 302 -23.35 0.39 -12.38
N ALA A 303 -23.38 0.19 -11.06
CA ALA A 303 -22.16 -0.02 -10.26
C ALA A 303 -21.39 -1.27 -10.71
N THR A 304 -22.07 -2.39 -10.97
CA THR A 304 -21.42 -3.62 -11.47
C THR A 304 -20.77 -3.41 -12.84
N TYR A 305 -21.45 -2.72 -13.76
CA TYR A 305 -20.86 -2.40 -15.06
C TYR A 305 -19.68 -1.44 -14.94
N ALA A 306 -19.72 -0.47 -14.03
CA ALA A 306 -18.59 0.42 -13.76
C ALA A 306 -17.37 -0.35 -13.23
N ILE A 307 -17.56 -1.19 -12.21
CA ILE A 307 -16.50 -2.07 -11.67
C ILE A 307 -15.90 -2.92 -12.80
N GLY A 308 -16.75 -3.61 -13.57
CA GLY A 308 -16.29 -4.48 -14.65
C GLY A 308 -15.58 -3.73 -15.77
N SER A 309 -16.03 -2.53 -16.13
CA SER A 309 -15.40 -1.72 -17.18
C SER A 309 -14.02 -1.21 -16.76
N ILE A 310 -13.88 -0.74 -15.51
CA ILE A 310 -12.58 -0.33 -14.96
C ILE A 310 -11.62 -1.53 -14.89
N ALA A 311 -12.10 -2.67 -14.40
CA ALA A 311 -11.28 -3.88 -14.33
C ALA A 311 -10.87 -4.40 -15.71
N ALA A 312 -11.76 -4.35 -16.71
CA ALA A 312 -11.45 -4.70 -18.09
C ALA A 312 -10.42 -3.74 -18.70
N TYR A 313 -10.56 -2.43 -18.45
CA TYR A 313 -9.56 -1.43 -18.86
C TYR A 313 -8.18 -1.77 -18.28
N TRP A 314 -8.07 -1.96 -16.95
CA TRP A 314 -6.80 -2.31 -16.31
C TRP A 314 -6.22 -3.63 -16.82
N LEU A 315 -7.08 -4.62 -17.08
CA LEU A 315 -6.63 -5.91 -17.63
C LEU A 315 -5.99 -5.72 -19.01
N ILE A 316 -6.64 -4.97 -19.90
CA ILE A 316 -6.13 -4.68 -21.25
C ILE A 316 -4.84 -3.86 -21.17
N GLU A 317 -4.83 -2.81 -20.35
CA GLU A 317 -3.66 -1.95 -20.14
C GLU A 317 -2.44 -2.76 -19.68
N ARG A 318 -2.62 -3.63 -18.68
CA ARG A 318 -1.53 -4.46 -18.12
C ARG A 318 -1.09 -5.57 -19.08
N LEU A 319 -2.00 -6.11 -19.89
CA LEU A 319 -1.68 -7.08 -20.95
C LEU A 319 -0.94 -6.45 -22.13
N ALA A 320 -1.27 -5.21 -22.50
CA ALA A 320 -0.63 -4.52 -23.62
C ALA A 320 0.89 -4.37 -23.40
N GLY A 321 1.33 -4.24 -22.16
CA GLY A 321 2.75 -4.24 -21.78
C GLY A 321 3.52 -5.55 -21.99
N TYR A 322 2.87 -6.62 -22.48
CA TYR A 322 3.50 -7.88 -22.90
C TYR A 322 3.61 -8.05 -24.42
N VAL A 323 2.81 -7.29 -25.19
CA VAL A 323 2.64 -7.50 -26.64
C VAL A 323 3.47 -6.49 -27.46
N VAL A 324 4.12 -5.54 -26.80
CA VAL A 324 5.05 -4.56 -27.37
C VAL A 324 6.43 -4.77 -26.77
#